data_AF-A0A7J2XXH3-F1
#
_entry.id   AF-A0A7J2XXH3-F1
#
_cell.length_a   1.000
_cell.length_b   1.000
_cell.length_c   1.000
_cell.angle_alpha   90.00
_cell.angle_beta   90.00
_cell.angle_gamma   90.00
#
_symmetry.space_group_name_H-M   'P 1'
#
loop_
_entity.id
_entity.type
_entity.pdbx_description
1 polymer ?
#
loop_
_entity_poly.entity_id
_entity_poly.type
_entity_poly.pdbx_seq_one_letter_code
_entity_poly.pdbx_strand_id
1 'polypeptide(L)'
;DRKIGLIEATKLSVRAARRAGVTITGAMDDASASILGGLTVTDNSKDQLIMRIPLPELDVAILLPSWESSRPKSTVDASRLRRYSKITDSLIELLPIRIWEVMTLNGLLYSRVLGYRDDLALKAIELGALGAGLSGTGPAIAAVCSDCSDVIDYWSGFGTVLRSKITNNPAEIS
;
A
#
# COMPACT_ATOMS: atom_id res chain seq x y z
N ASP A 1 20.72 26.46 12.64
CA ASP A 1 19.66 25.69 12.00
C ASP A 1 19.69 24.23 12.40
N ARG A 2 18.65 23.75 13.10
CA ARG A 2 18.53 22.31 13.41
C ARG A 2 17.93 21.61 12.19
N LYS A 3 18.76 20.83 11.47
CA LYS A 3 18.26 19.88 10.47
C LYS A 3 17.48 18.79 11.21
N ILE A 4 16.19 18.70 10.95
CA ILE A 4 15.32 17.64 11.46
C ILE A 4 15.65 16.37 10.65
N GLY A 5 15.86 15.24 11.32
CA GLY A 5 16.08 13.95 10.62
C GLY A 5 14.80 13.47 9.93
N LEU A 6 14.92 12.70 8.83
CA LEU A 6 13.75 12.26 8.04
C LEU A 6 12.67 11.54 8.88
N ILE A 7 13.06 10.65 9.80
CA ILE A 7 12.13 9.97 10.70
C ILE A 7 11.41 10.95 11.63
N GLU A 8 12.10 11.98 12.10
CA GLU A 8 11.51 13.00 12.96
C GLU A 8 10.54 13.88 12.18
N ALA A 9 10.87 14.20 10.92
CA ALA A 9 9.98 14.87 9.98
C ALA A 9 8.74 14.02 9.68
N THR A 10 8.89 12.70 9.48
CA THR A 10 7.75 11.76 9.32
C THR A 10 6.84 11.81 10.54
N LYS A 11 7.39 11.67 11.75
CA LYS A 11 6.60 11.72 12.98
C LYS A 11 5.90 13.07 13.17
N LEU A 12 6.52 14.17 12.74
CA LEU A 12 5.90 15.49 12.76
C LEU A 12 4.70 15.56 11.79
N SER A 13 4.85 15.04 10.58
CA SER A 13 3.77 14.94 9.58
C SER A 13 2.58 14.14 10.12
N VAL A 14 2.83 12.96 10.68
CA VAL A 14 1.79 12.10 11.29
C VAL A 14 1.04 12.83 12.41
N ARG A 15 1.76 13.53 13.31
CA ARG A 15 1.13 14.33 14.38
C ARG A 15 0.31 15.49 13.83
N ALA A 16 0.80 16.18 12.80
CA ALA A 16 0.08 17.27 12.16
C ALA A 16 -1.21 16.78 11.51
N ALA A 17 -1.17 15.64 10.81
CA ALA A 17 -2.34 15.03 10.17
C ALA A 17 -3.42 14.63 11.19
N ARG A 18 -3.02 14.06 12.34
CA ARG A 18 -3.96 13.80 13.45
C ARG A 18 -4.58 15.08 14.00
N ARG A 19 -3.77 16.12 14.25
CA ARG A 19 -4.26 17.41 14.76
C ARG A 19 -5.22 18.10 13.79
N ALA A 20 -5.02 17.92 12.49
CA ALA A 20 -5.91 18.43 11.45
C ALA A 20 -7.21 17.62 11.29
N GLY A 21 -7.34 16.46 11.95
CA GLY A 21 -8.55 15.62 11.87
C GLY A 21 -8.73 14.89 10.53
N VAL A 22 -7.73 14.87 9.65
CA VAL A 22 -7.81 14.25 8.32
C VAL A 22 -7.56 12.73 8.34
N THR A 23 -7.14 12.20 9.49
CA THR A 23 -6.84 10.78 9.69
C THR A 23 -6.97 10.40 11.17
N ILE A 24 -7.43 9.18 11.43
CA ILE A 24 -7.54 8.63 12.79
C ILE A 24 -6.15 8.27 13.33
N THR A 25 -5.35 7.57 12.54
CA THR A 25 -4.05 7.02 12.96
C THR A 25 -2.87 7.86 12.52
N GLY A 26 -3.04 8.90 11.70
CA GLY A 26 -1.90 9.66 11.18
C GLY A 26 -1.19 9.02 9.98
N ALA A 27 -1.48 7.73 9.68
CA ALA A 27 -0.93 6.95 8.56
C ALA A 27 0.62 6.99 8.49
N MET A 28 1.27 6.45 9.53
CA MET A 28 2.74 6.40 9.63
C MET A 28 3.34 5.56 8.50
N ASP A 29 2.67 4.50 8.07
CA ASP A 29 2.99 3.73 6.87
C ASP A 29 3.05 4.62 5.62
N ASP A 30 1.96 5.32 5.28
CA ASP A 30 1.91 6.20 4.10
C ASP A 30 2.99 7.30 4.17
N ALA A 31 3.14 7.92 5.34
CA ALA A 31 4.11 9.00 5.55
C ALA A 31 5.56 8.50 5.48
N SER A 32 5.86 7.33 6.05
CA SER A 32 7.20 6.76 6.03
C SER A 32 7.59 6.26 4.65
N ALA A 33 6.68 5.61 3.92
CA ALA A 33 6.90 5.20 2.54
C ALA A 33 7.21 6.41 1.65
N SER A 34 6.44 7.50 1.79
CA SER A 34 6.61 8.72 1.00
C SER A 34 7.93 9.45 1.28
N ILE A 35 8.39 9.44 2.54
CA ILE A 35 9.58 10.19 2.96
C ILE A 35 10.87 9.38 2.80
N LEU A 36 10.81 8.06 3.01
CA LEU A 36 12.01 7.22 3.05
C LEU A 36 12.22 6.42 1.76
N GLY A 37 11.16 6.21 0.97
CA GLY A 37 11.16 5.25 -0.12
C GLY A 37 11.31 3.79 0.35
N GLY A 38 11.24 2.87 -0.61
CA GLY A 38 11.27 1.43 -0.37
C GLY A 38 9.97 0.92 0.28
N LEU A 39 10.00 -0.33 0.74
CA LEU A 39 8.89 -0.91 1.50
C LEU A 39 9.05 -0.61 2.99
N THR A 40 8.07 0.07 3.56
CA THR A 40 8.05 0.41 4.99
C THR A 40 6.98 -0.38 5.73
N VAL A 41 7.34 -0.97 6.86
CA VAL A 41 6.42 -1.64 7.78
C VAL A 41 6.38 -0.84 9.08
N THR A 42 5.19 -0.55 9.59
CA THR A 42 5.02 0.34 10.75
C THR A 42 4.04 -0.22 11.78
N ASP A 43 4.26 0.15 13.04
CA ASP A 43 3.23 0.10 14.08
C ASP A 43 2.55 1.48 14.12
N ASN A 44 1.46 1.59 13.38
CA ASN A 44 0.64 2.80 13.28
C ASN A 44 0.03 3.23 14.64
N SER A 45 -0.09 2.32 15.62
CA SER A 45 -0.60 2.65 16.95
C SER A 45 0.45 3.36 17.81
N LYS A 46 1.73 3.09 17.55
CA LYS A 46 2.88 3.64 18.29
C LYS A 46 3.67 4.71 17.53
N ASP A 47 3.30 5.02 16.29
CA ASP A 47 4.07 5.89 15.38
C ASP A 47 5.52 5.39 15.19
N GLN A 48 5.68 4.09 15.03
CA GLN A 48 6.99 3.44 14.94
C GLN A 48 7.19 2.80 13.56
N LEU A 49 8.33 3.11 12.94
CA LEU A 49 8.84 2.32 11.82
C LEU A 49 9.42 1.02 12.39
N ILE A 50 8.85 -0.11 11.99
CA ILE A 50 9.33 -1.44 12.39
C ILE A 50 10.53 -1.81 11.52
N MET A 51 10.39 -1.67 10.20
CA MET A 51 11.46 -1.96 9.25
C MET A 51 11.28 -1.21 7.94
N ARG A 52 12.39 -1.03 7.22
CA ARG A 52 12.43 -0.54 5.84
C ARG A 52 13.25 -1.52 5.01
N ILE A 53 12.66 -1.99 3.90
CA ILE A 53 13.28 -2.94 2.98
C ILE A 53 13.47 -2.24 1.63
N PRO A 54 14.72 -2.06 1.16
CA PRO A 54 14.98 -1.65 -0.21
C PRO A 54 14.48 -2.72 -1.19
N LEU A 55 13.82 -2.30 -2.25
CA LEU A 55 13.26 -3.19 -3.28
C LEU A 55 13.97 -2.98 -4.62
N PRO A 56 14.04 -3.99 -5.50
CA PRO A 56 14.51 -3.75 -6.86
C PRO A 56 13.62 -2.73 -7.59
N GLU A 57 14.19 -2.01 -8.55
CA GLU A 57 13.41 -1.14 -9.43
C GLU A 57 12.53 -2.01 -10.32
N LEU A 58 11.22 -2.02 -10.02
CA LEU A 58 10.21 -2.80 -10.71
C LEU A 58 9.09 -1.88 -11.18
N ASP A 59 8.41 -2.30 -12.24
CA ASP A 59 7.24 -1.61 -12.77
C ASP A 59 6.03 -1.84 -11.84
N VAL A 60 5.24 -0.78 -11.70
CA VAL A 60 4.01 -0.80 -10.91
C VAL A 60 2.86 -0.32 -11.79
N ALA A 61 1.82 -1.14 -11.88
CA ALA A 61 0.53 -0.74 -12.45
C ALA A 61 -0.45 -0.49 -11.30
N ILE A 62 -1.22 0.60 -11.38
CA ILE A 62 -2.28 0.93 -10.43
C ILE A 62 -3.56 1.15 -11.22
N LEU A 63 -4.52 0.24 -11.07
CA LEU A 63 -5.86 0.40 -11.62
C LEU A 63 -6.71 1.26 -10.68
N LEU A 64 -7.33 2.28 -11.25
CA LEU A 64 -8.44 3.05 -10.68
C LEU A 64 -9.73 2.59 -11.37
N PRO A 65 -10.53 1.71 -10.73
CA PRO A 65 -11.75 1.17 -11.32
C PRO A 65 -12.78 2.23 -11.70
N SER A 66 -13.41 2.08 -12.87
CA SER A 66 -14.48 2.99 -13.30
C SER A 66 -15.85 2.69 -12.68
N TRP A 67 -16.08 1.46 -12.20
CA TRP A 67 -17.36 1.01 -11.63
C TRP A 67 -17.49 1.22 -10.12
N GLU A 68 -16.40 1.60 -9.43
CA GLU A 68 -16.40 1.73 -7.98
C GLU A 68 -15.83 3.10 -7.60
N SER A 69 -16.61 3.87 -6.86
CA SER A 69 -16.15 5.13 -6.27
C SER A 69 -15.39 4.87 -4.97
N SER A 70 -14.38 5.69 -4.70
CA SER A 70 -13.70 5.70 -3.40
C SER A 70 -14.68 5.86 -2.24
N ARG A 71 -14.65 4.91 -1.30
CA ARG A 71 -15.42 5.01 -0.06
C ARG A 71 -14.70 5.94 0.92
N PRO A 72 -15.42 6.82 1.64
CA PRO A 72 -14.80 7.59 2.71
C PRO A 72 -14.11 6.65 3.71
N LYS A 73 -12.87 6.95 4.11
CA LYS A 73 -12.16 6.12 5.12
C LYS A 73 -12.98 5.97 6.41
N SER A 74 -13.83 6.94 6.74
CA SER A 74 -14.74 6.90 7.90
C SER A 74 -15.81 5.81 7.84
N THR A 75 -16.15 5.29 6.66
CA THR A 75 -17.14 4.19 6.52
C THR A 75 -16.51 2.81 6.69
N VAL A 76 -15.18 2.72 6.81
CA VAL A 76 -14.47 1.46 7.02
C VAL A 76 -14.55 1.08 8.49
N ASP A 77 -15.21 -0.04 8.78
CA ASP A 77 -15.28 -0.59 10.14
C ASP A 77 -13.92 -1.18 10.56
N ALA A 78 -13.13 -0.38 11.27
CA ALA A 78 -11.84 -0.79 11.79
C ALA A 78 -11.93 -1.98 12.77
N SER A 79 -13.07 -2.18 13.45
CA SER A 79 -13.27 -3.33 14.33
C SER A 79 -13.35 -4.63 13.54
N ARG A 80 -13.94 -4.59 12.34
CA ARG A 80 -13.97 -5.70 11.41
C ARG A 80 -12.58 -6.07 10.92
N LEU A 81 -11.74 -5.09 10.60
CA LEU A 81 -10.35 -5.34 10.18
C LEU A 81 -9.51 -5.97 11.30
N ARG A 82 -9.66 -5.48 12.54
CA ARG A 82 -8.94 -6.01 13.72
C ARG A 82 -9.20 -7.50 13.98
N ARG A 83 -10.34 -8.05 13.56
CA ARG A 83 -10.63 -9.49 13.70
C ARG A 83 -9.66 -10.38 12.91
N TYR A 84 -8.98 -9.82 11.90
CA TYR A 84 -8.02 -10.53 11.08
C TYR A 84 -6.57 -10.24 11.47
N SER A 85 -6.33 -9.56 12.60
CA SER A 85 -4.97 -9.15 13.01
C SER A 85 -4.00 -10.33 13.08
N LYS A 86 -4.42 -11.48 13.62
CA LYS A 86 -3.59 -12.68 13.70
C LYS A 86 -3.07 -13.14 12.33
N ILE A 87 -3.92 -13.08 11.30
CA ILE A 87 -3.53 -13.45 9.93
C ILE A 87 -2.53 -12.43 9.40
N THR A 88 -2.82 -11.14 9.55
CA THR A 88 -1.91 -10.08 9.06
C THR A 88 -0.58 -10.06 9.81
N ASP A 89 -0.56 -10.37 11.10
CA ASP A 89 0.65 -10.48 11.93
C ASP A 89 1.54 -11.62 11.42
N SER A 90 0.95 -12.79 11.12
CA SER A 90 1.69 -13.90 10.51
C SER A 90 2.23 -13.58 9.11
N LEU A 91 1.54 -12.74 8.33
CA LEU A 91 2.06 -12.30 7.03
C LEU A 91 3.27 -11.37 7.18
N ILE A 92 3.32 -10.53 8.23
CA ILE A 92 4.45 -9.63 8.49
C ILE A 92 5.74 -10.43 8.72
N GLU A 93 5.66 -11.57 9.41
CA GLU A 93 6.82 -12.45 9.64
C GLU A 93 7.42 -13.01 8.34
N LEU A 94 6.61 -13.12 7.28
CA LEU A 94 7.03 -13.62 5.97
C LEU A 94 7.57 -12.53 5.03
N LEU A 95 7.35 -11.25 5.34
CA LEU A 95 7.76 -10.14 4.47
C LEU A 95 9.23 -10.21 4.05
N PRO A 96 10.22 -10.53 4.91
CA PRO A 96 11.62 -10.55 4.48
C PRO A 96 11.94 -11.56 3.36
N ILE A 97 11.08 -12.57 3.14
CA ILE A 97 11.35 -13.70 2.23
C ILE A 97 10.29 -13.88 1.14
N ARG A 98 9.10 -13.30 1.30
CA ARG A 98 7.92 -13.55 0.45
C ARG A 98 7.10 -12.26 0.26
N ILE A 99 7.78 -11.17 -0.11
CA ILE A 99 7.19 -9.82 -0.20
C ILE A 99 5.93 -9.81 -1.09
N TRP A 100 6.02 -10.43 -2.26
CA TRP A 100 4.95 -10.35 -3.26
C TRP A 100 3.77 -11.26 -2.96
N GLU A 101 4.02 -12.43 -2.37
CA GLU A 101 2.98 -13.31 -1.86
C GLU A 101 2.26 -12.65 -0.67
N VAL A 102 3.01 -11.97 0.22
CA VAL A 102 2.41 -11.21 1.31
C VAL A 102 1.56 -10.06 0.78
N MET A 103 2.05 -9.28 -0.19
CA MET A 103 1.27 -8.23 -0.86
C MET A 103 -0.05 -8.81 -1.41
N THR A 104 0.03 -9.94 -2.09
CA THR A 104 -1.13 -10.58 -2.72
C THR A 104 -2.12 -11.08 -1.67
N LEU A 105 -1.68 -11.87 -0.69
CA LEU A 105 -2.54 -12.40 0.36
C LEU A 105 -3.19 -11.30 1.19
N ASN A 106 -2.44 -10.24 1.50
CA ASN A 106 -2.96 -9.07 2.21
C ASN A 106 -4.05 -8.36 1.38
N GLY A 107 -3.78 -8.12 0.10
CA GLY A 107 -4.73 -7.48 -0.81
C GLY A 107 -6.01 -8.30 -1.00
N LEU A 108 -5.90 -9.61 -1.21
CA LEU A 108 -7.05 -10.51 -1.34
C LEU A 108 -7.90 -10.52 -0.07
N LEU A 109 -7.26 -10.64 1.11
CA LEU A 109 -7.95 -10.59 2.40
C LEU A 109 -8.74 -9.30 2.54
N TYR A 110 -8.11 -8.14 2.32
CA TYR A 110 -8.77 -6.86 2.49
C TYR A 110 -9.83 -6.58 1.41
N SER A 111 -9.65 -7.04 0.16
CA SER A 111 -10.72 -7.02 -0.84
C SER A 111 -11.96 -7.74 -0.31
N ARG A 112 -11.80 -8.96 0.21
CA ARG A 112 -12.94 -9.74 0.75
C ARG A 112 -13.57 -9.11 1.98
N VAL A 113 -12.76 -8.58 2.89
CA VAL A 113 -13.27 -7.96 4.13
C VAL A 113 -14.04 -6.66 3.82
N LEU A 114 -13.58 -5.89 2.84
CA LEU A 114 -14.16 -4.60 2.47
C LEU A 114 -15.25 -4.72 1.39
N GLY A 115 -15.44 -5.91 0.82
CA GLY A 115 -16.48 -6.17 -0.19
C GLY A 115 -16.09 -5.72 -1.59
N TYR A 116 -14.79 -5.64 -1.89
CA TYR A 116 -14.28 -5.39 -3.24
C TYR A 116 -14.04 -6.70 -3.99
N ARG A 117 -14.02 -6.55 -5.31
CA ARG A 117 -13.54 -7.55 -6.26
C ARG A 117 -12.06 -7.85 -6.02
N ASP A 118 -11.70 -9.11 -6.18
CA ASP A 118 -10.32 -9.60 -6.08
C ASP A 118 -9.86 -10.34 -7.35
N ASP A 119 -10.78 -10.57 -8.29
CA ASP A 119 -10.53 -11.26 -9.55
C ASP A 119 -9.51 -10.51 -10.44
N LEU A 120 -9.49 -9.18 -10.38
CA LEU A 120 -8.54 -8.38 -11.16
C LEU A 120 -7.11 -8.44 -10.63
N ALA A 121 -6.94 -8.63 -9.32
CA ALA A 121 -5.63 -8.88 -8.72
C ALA A 121 -5.14 -10.28 -9.09
N LEU A 122 -6.01 -11.29 -8.98
CA LEU A 122 -5.69 -12.66 -9.42
C LEU A 122 -5.34 -12.70 -10.90
N LYS A 123 -6.08 -11.96 -11.74
CA LYS A 123 -5.80 -11.90 -13.16
C LYS A 123 -4.45 -11.25 -13.47
N ALA A 124 -4.04 -10.24 -12.71
CA ALA A 124 -2.71 -9.67 -12.84
C ALA A 124 -1.60 -10.71 -12.53
N ILE A 125 -1.81 -11.58 -11.53
CA ILE A 125 -0.89 -12.69 -11.24
C ILE A 125 -0.83 -13.67 -12.42
N GLU A 126 -1.98 -14.04 -13.01
CA GLU A 126 -2.02 -14.90 -14.21
C GLU A 126 -1.27 -14.30 -15.41
N LEU A 127 -1.24 -12.96 -15.50
CA LEU A 127 -0.53 -12.20 -16.53
C LEU A 127 0.96 -11.93 -16.18
N GLY A 128 1.47 -12.54 -15.10
CA GLY A 128 2.90 -12.48 -14.75
C GLY A 128 3.29 -11.40 -13.74
N ALA A 129 2.33 -10.75 -13.08
CA ALA A 129 2.67 -9.90 -11.93
C ALA A 129 3.32 -10.74 -10.82
N LEU A 130 4.36 -10.17 -10.21
CA LEU A 130 5.04 -10.77 -9.05
C LEU A 130 4.11 -10.79 -7.84
N GLY A 131 3.37 -9.70 -7.64
CA GLY A 131 2.37 -9.55 -6.58
C GLY A 131 1.31 -8.53 -6.99
N ALA A 132 0.06 -8.77 -6.58
CA ALA A 132 -1.05 -7.89 -6.92
C ALA A 132 -2.15 -7.94 -5.85
N GLY A 133 -2.77 -6.80 -5.56
CA GLY A 133 -3.77 -6.73 -4.49
C GLY A 133 -4.42 -5.37 -4.34
N LEU A 134 -5.43 -5.28 -3.47
CA LEU A 134 -6.06 -4.02 -3.10
C LEU A 134 -5.01 -3.03 -2.57
N SER A 135 -5.08 -1.78 -3.02
CA SER A 135 -4.26 -0.69 -2.53
C SER A 135 -5.03 0.12 -1.47
N GLY A 136 -4.48 0.19 -0.26
CA GLY A 136 -5.08 0.89 0.87
C GLY A 136 -6.47 0.36 1.22
N THR A 137 -7.43 1.26 1.40
CA THR A 137 -8.85 0.92 1.64
C THR A 137 -9.67 0.75 0.37
N GLY A 138 -9.01 0.65 -0.79
CA GLY A 138 -9.64 0.54 -2.10
C GLY A 138 -10.26 1.85 -2.63
N PRO A 139 -10.83 1.80 -3.85
CA PRO A 139 -11.02 0.61 -4.68
C PRO A 139 -9.82 0.29 -5.59
N ALA A 140 -8.75 1.08 -5.51
CA ALA A 140 -7.58 0.90 -6.35
C ALA A 140 -6.94 -0.48 -6.16
N ILE A 141 -6.39 -1.03 -7.22
CA ILE A 141 -5.67 -2.31 -7.24
C ILE A 141 -4.27 -2.03 -7.77
N ALA A 142 -3.25 -2.53 -7.08
CA ALA A 142 -1.87 -2.39 -7.49
C ALA A 142 -1.30 -3.76 -7.91
N ALA A 143 -0.45 -3.75 -8.93
CA ALA A 143 0.35 -4.90 -9.35
C ALA A 143 1.81 -4.46 -9.51
N VAL A 144 2.73 -5.33 -9.10
CA VAL A 144 4.17 -5.17 -9.28
C VAL A 144 4.64 -6.22 -10.27
N CYS A 145 5.38 -5.80 -11.30
CA CYS A 145 5.84 -6.67 -12.37
C CYS A 145 7.27 -6.29 -12.77
N SER A 146 7.99 -7.22 -13.41
CA SER A 146 9.19 -6.86 -14.17
C SER A 146 8.85 -6.01 -15.40
N ASP A 147 7.72 -6.30 -16.03
CA ASP A 147 7.07 -5.51 -17.08
C ASP A 147 5.55 -5.64 -16.87
N CYS A 148 4.85 -4.53 -16.69
CA CYS A 148 3.41 -4.54 -16.45
C CYS A 148 2.56 -4.34 -17.72
N SER A 149 3.13 -4.42 -18.92
CA SER A 149 2.41 -4.14 -20.18
C SER A 149 1.13 -4.97 -20.34
N ASP A 150 1.19 -6.29 -20.19
CA ASP A 150 0.01 -7.17 -20.31
C ASP A 150 -1.06 -6.89 -19.23
N VAL A 151 -0.62 -6.55 -18.02
CA VAL A 151 -1.51 -6.17 -16.91
C VAL A 151 -2.22 -4.86 -17.22
N ILE A 152 -1.49 -3.86 -17.72
CA ILE A 152 -2.03 -2.54 -18.09
C ILE A 152 -3.03 -2.68 -19.25
N ASP A 153 -2.70 -3.46 -20.27
CA ASP A 153 -3.57 -3.70 -21.43
C ASP A 153 -4.89 -4.34 -20.99
N TYR A 154 -4.81 -5.37 -20.13
CA TYR A 154 -6.00 -6.00 -19.58
C TYR A 154 -6.82 -5.04 -18.71
N TRP A 155 -6.19 -4.34 -17.77
CA TRP A 155 -6.85 -3.41 -16.85
C TRP A 155 -7.41 -2.15 -17.52
N SER A 156 -6.96 -1.79 -18.72
CA SER A 156 -7.50 -0.64 -19.47
C SER A 156 -8.98 -0.81 -19.83
N GLY A 157 -9.49 -2.05 -19.90
CA GLY A 157 -10.92 -2.33 -20.04
C GLY A 157 -11.75 -2.06 -18.78
N PHE A 158 -11.10 -1.75 -17.67
CA PHE A 158 -11.68 -1.70 -16.33
C PHE A 158 -11.58 -0.31 -15.66
N GLY A 159 -10.80 0.60 -16.22
CA GLY A 159 -10.69 1.95 -15.70
C GLY A 159 -9.39 2.62 -16.11
N THR A 160 -9.01 3.65 -15.36
CA THR A 160 -7.76 4.36 -15.61
C THR A 160 -6.61 3.57 -14.98
N VAL A 161 -5.57 3.28 -15.75
CA VAL A 161 -4.37 2.62 -15.25
C VAL A 161 -3.23 3.63 -15.16
N LEU A 162 -2.65 3.77 -13.98
CA LEU A 162 -1.43 4.55 -13.77
C LEU A 162 -0.22 3.61 -13.83
N ARG A 163 0.83 4.04 -14.52
CA ARG A 163 2.13 3.35 -14.54
C ARG A 163 3.13 4.13 -13.69
N SER A 164 3.88 3.41 -12.86
CA SER A 164 4.95 3.95 -12.03
C SER A 164 6.08 2.92 -11.87
N LYS A 165 7.08 3.28 -11.07
CA LYS A 165 8.17 2.40 -10.66
C LYS A 165 8.38 2.48 -9.16
N ILE A 166 8.91 1.40 -8.58
CA ILE A 166 9.34 1.40 -7.19
C ILE A 166 10.55 2.33 -7.03
N THR A 167 10.52 3.19 -6.01
CA THR A 167 11.64 4.07 -5.63
C THR A 167 12.14 3.74 -4.23
N ASN A 168 13.46 3.71 -4.08
CA ASN A 168 14.13 3.62 -2.77
C ASN A 168 14.71 4.98 -2.33
N ASN A 169 14.51 6.02 -3.14
CA ASN A 169 15.04 7.34 -2.84
C ASN A 169 14.16 8.02 -1.79
N PRO A 170 14.75 8.63 -0.75
CA PRO A 170 13.99 9.45 0.17
C PRO A 170 13.45 10.70 -0.52
N ALA A 171 12.45 11.33 0.10
CA ALA A 171 11.97 12.63 -0.34
C ALA A 171 13.09 13.67 -0.27
N GLU A 172 13.22 14.46 -1.33
CA GLU A 172 14.19 15.55 -1.45
C GLU A 172 13.46 16.89 -1.29
N ILE A 173 14.09 17.82 -0.58
CA ILE A 173 13.65 19.22 -0.48
C ILE A 173 14.75 20.04 -1.12
N SER A 174 14.45 20.66 -2.26
CA SER A 174 15.31 21.59 -2.97
C SER A 174 15.07 23.05 -2.56
#